data_AF-A0A3E2DFA5-F1
#
_entry.id   AF-A0A3E2DFA5-F1
#
_cell.length_a   1.000
_cell.length_b   1.000
_cell.length_c   1.000
_cell.angle_alpha   90.00
_cell.angle_beta   90.00
_cell.angle_gamma   90.00
#
_symmetry.space_group_name_H-M   'P 1'
#
loop_
_entity.id
_entity.type
_entity.pdbx_description
1 polymer ?
#
loop_
_entity_poly.entity_id
_entity_poly.type
_entity_poly.pdbx_seq_one_letter_code
_entity_poly.pdbx_strand_id
1 'polypeptide(L)'
;MSSRVILVSDDRSSLRSPGTLLWPDSACMRGIHTSDWAAHIFEYAMSFEGNMTQVRELAAQTGAGVLHPHGALAVEPPGLIVCDVDSTVTRTEAIDLLAECAGKAEEVSEVTARAMAGTLDFAESLHERVKCLEGLHVGALEEARKATVVTPGATELVAAAHEVGAAVGLVSGGFTAMVDPLAAEIGADFSASNELEIVDDHLTGRVVGNIVDRAAKATWLRRWAEEREVDLERTVAVGDGANDLDMFAAAGLAIAFCAKPVAVEAARNTIRCERIDALRAVWER
;
A
#
# COMPACT_ATOMS: atom_id res chain seq x y z
N MET A 1 -1.48 -2.07 -27.79
CA MET A 1 -0.98 -2.88 -26.67
C MET A 1 -2.18 -3.22 -25.82
N SER A 2 -2.59 -4.49 -25.72
CA SER A 2 -3.78 -4.87 -24.94
C SER A 2 -3.80 -4.13 -23.60
N SER A 3 -4.95 -3.55 -23.24
CA SER A 3 -5.14 -2.85 -21.97
C SER A 3 -6.35 -3.42 -21.26
N ARG A 4 -6.40 -3.30 -19.93
CA ARG A 4 -7.55 -3.74 -19.15
C ARG A 4 -8.05 -2.60 -18.27
N VAL A 5 -9.35 -2.48 -18.13
CA VAL A 5 -9.96 -1.64 -17.08
C VAL A 5 -10.68 -2.59 -16.14
N ILE A 6 -10.40 -2.47 -14.86
CA ILE A 6 -10.89 -3.39 -13.84
C ILE A 6 -11.63 -2.55 -12.81
N LEU A 7 -12.88 -2.92 -12.56
CA LEU A 7 -13.68 -2.36 -11.47
C LEU A 7 -13.65 -3.35 -10.32
N VAL A 8 -13.39 -2.90 -9.10
CA VAL A 8 -13.25 -3.77 -7.93
C VAL A 8 -14.00 -3.22 -6.72
N SER A 9 -14.72 -4.08 -5.99
CA SER A 9 -15.51 -3.68 -4.82
C SER A 9 -15.92 -4.90 -3.98
N ASP A 10 -16.19 -4.67 -2.70
CA ASP A 10 -16.88 -5.58 -1.77
C ASP A 10 -18.41 -5.57 -1.94
N ASP A 11 -18.98 -4.54 -2.59
CA ASP A 11 -20.36 -4.53 -3.06
C ASP A 11 -20.43 -4.70 -4.57
N ARG A 12 -20.85 -5.88 -5.03
CA ARG A 12 -21.02 -6.18 -6.47
C ARG A 12 -21.98 -5.21 -7.18
N SER A 13 -22.94 -4.62 -6.46
CA SER A 13 -23.90 -3.68 -7.04
C SER A 13 -23.23 -2.39 -7.53
N SER A 14 -22.17 -1.95 -6.84
CA SER A 14 -21.38 -0.76 -7.18
C SER A 14 -20.71 -0.85 -8.56
N LEU A 15 -20.37 -2.06 -9.01
CA LEU A 15 -19.63 -2.27 -10.26
C LEU A 15 -20.48 -2.03 -11.51
N ARG A 16 -21.81 -2.01 -11.40
CA ARG A 16 -22.72 -1.99 -12.55
C ARG A 16 -22.68 -0.67 -13.30
N SER A 17 -22.86 0.44 -12.59
CA SER A 17 -22.95 1.79 -13.17
C SER A 17 -21.67 2.20 -13.91
N PRO A 18 -20.47 2.20 -13.27
CA PRO A 18 -19.21 2.43 -13.97
C PRO A 18 -18.96 1.44 -15.11
N GLY A 19 -19.39 0.18 -14.97
CA GLY A 19 -19.25 -0.82 -16.03
C GLY A 19 -19.98 -0.49 -17.33
N THR A 20 -21.07 0.28 -17.27
CA THR A 20 -21.81 0.70 -18.49
C THR A 20 -20.98 1.59 -19.41
N LEU A 21 -20.04 2.38 -18.86
CA LEU A 21 -19.13 3.23 -19.63
C LEU A 21 -18.04 2.43 -20.35
N LEU A 22 -17.72 1.24 -19.83
CA LEU A 22 -16.61 0.41 -20.31
C LEU A 22 -17.04 -0.59 -21.38
N TRP A 23 -18.31 -1.01 -21.34
CA TRP A 23 -18.86 -2.06 -22.21
C TRP A 23 -18.78 -1.76 -23.72
N PRO A 24 -19.12 -0.54 -24.22
CA PRO A 24 -19.23 -0.29 -25.66
C PRO A 24 -17.96 -0.58 -26.45
N ASP A 25 -16.80 -0.33 -25.83
CA ASP A 25 -15.49 -0.47 -26.47
C ASP A 25 -14.74 -1.75 -26.06
N SER A 26 -15.30 -2.53 -25.11
CA SER A 26 -14.67 -3.75 -24.60
C SER A 26 -14.79 -4.91 -25.58
N ALA A 27 -13.71 -5.68 -25.75
CA ALA A 27 -13.74 -6.91 -26.53
C ALA A 27 -14.42 -8.05 -25.76
N CYS A 28 -14.19 -8.12 -24.45
CA CYS A 28 -14.89 -9.01 -23.54
C CYS A 28 -14.86 -8.47 -22.10
N MET A 29 -15.72 -9.03 -21.26
CA MET A 29 -15.74 -8.79 -19.82
C MET A 29 -15.74 -10.10 -19.06
N ARG A 30 -14.97 -10.17 -17.98
CA ARG A 30 -14.92 -11.31 -17.04
C ARG A 30 -15.17 -10.85 -15.62
N GLY A 31 -15.75 -11.73 -14.81
CA GLY A 31 -16.02 -11.47 -13.41
C GLY A 31 -15.21 -12.38 -12.50
N ILE A 32 -14.53 -11.79 -11.50
CA ILE A 32 -14.03 -12.51 -10.33
C ILE A 32 -15.05 -12.28 -9.21
N HIS A 33 -15.49 -13.35 -8.55
CA HIS A 33 -16.46 -13.28 -7.47
C HIS A 33 -15.99 -14.18 -6.33
N THR A 34 -15.52 -13.55 -5.26
CA THR A 34 -15.22 -14.22 -3.99
C THR A 34 -16.38 -14.00 -3.01
N SER A 35 -16.28 -14.56 -1.80
CA SER A 35 -17.20 -14.25 -0.71
C SER A 35 -17.10 -12.81 -0.23
N ASP A 36 -15.97 -12.15 -0.47
CA ASP A 36 -15.59 -10.90 0.20
C ASP A 36 -15.42 -9.72 -0.75
N TRP A 37 -15.10 -9.98 -2.02
CA TRP A 37 -14.94 -8.95 -3.04
C TRP A 37 -15.25 -9.49 -4.44
N ALA A 38 -15.52 -8.58 -5.36
CA ALA A 38 -15.76 -8.86 -6.76
C ALA A 38 -14.97 -7.91 -7.64
N ALA A 39 -14.57 -8.40 -8.81
CA ALA A 39 -14.02 -7.57 -9.87
C ALA A 39 -14.71 -7.83 -11.21
N HIS A 40 -14.90 -6.78 -12.00
CA HIS A 40 -15.27 -6.87 -13.42
C HIS A 40 -14.09 -6.39 -14.25
N ILE A 41 -13.52 -7.28 -15.06
CA ILE A 41 -12.34 -7.05 -15.89
C ILE A 41 -12.80 -6.85 -17.34
N PHE A 42 -12.57 -5.67 -17.89
CA PHE A 42 -12.87 -5.31 -19.28
C PHE A 42 -11.58 -5.33 -20.08
N GLU A 43 -11.51 -6.17 -21.11
CA GLU A 43 -10.33 -6.34 -21.96
C GLU A 43 -10.50 -5.57 -23.28
N TYR A 44 -9.46 -4.86 -23.71
CA TYR A 44 -9.45 -4.08 -24.94
C TYR A 44 -8.36 -4.59 -25.90
N ALA A 45 -8.71 -4.74 -27.18
CA ALA A 45 -7.82 -5.30 -28.19
C ALA A 45 -6.56 -4.43 -28.43
N MET A 46 -6.68 -3.10 -28.35
CA MET A 46 -5.56 -2.17 -28.59
C MET A 46 -5.29 -1.19 -27.47
N SER A 47 -6.30 -0.45 -27.00
CA SER A 47 -6.26 0.44 -25.84
C SER A 47 -7.69 0.91 -25.56
N PHE A 48 -8.03 1.20 -24.31
CA PHE A 48 -9.27 1.91 -24.01
C PHE A 48 -9.13 3.38 -24.43
N GLU A 49 -9.98 3.83 -25.36
CA GLU A 49 -10.00 5.23 -25.83
C GLU A 49 -11.01 6.12 -25.08
N GLY A 50 -11.77 5.53 -24.14
CA GLY A 50 -12.78 6.24 -23.38
C GLY A 50 -12.22 7.13 -22.26
N ASN A 51 -13.11 7.92 -21.66
CA ASN A 51 -12.73 8.90 -20.65
C ASN A 51 -12.52 8.24 -19.28
N MET A 52 -11.26 7.88 -18.99
CA MET A 52 -10.89 7.30 -17.69
C MET A 52 -11.15 8.23 -16.49
N THR A 53 -11.22 9.56 -16.69
CA THR A 53 -11.64 10.47 -15.62
C THR A 53 -13.09 10.23 -15.25
N GLN A 54 -13.98 10.14 -16.24
CA GLN A 54 -15.40 9.86 -16.02
C GLN A 54 -15.63 8.49 -15.38
N VAL A 55 -14.86 7.47 -15.79
CA VAL A 55 -14.90 6.12 -15.18
C VAL A 55 -14.54 6.19 -13.70
N ARG A 56 -13.46 6.89 -13.35
CA ARG A 56 -13.00 7.05 -11.96
C ARG A 56 -14.00 7.84 -11.11
N GLU A 57 -14.59 8.90 -11.65
CA GLU A 57 -15.61 9.70 -10.96
C GLU A 57 -16.85 8.86 -10.64
N LEU A 58 -17.36 8.10 -11.62
CA LEU A 58 -18.55 7.25 -11.42
C LEU A 58 -18.27 6.07 -10.48
N ALA A 59 -17.07 5.47 -10.58
CA ALA A 59 -16.63 4.44 -9.65
C ALA A 59 -16.54 4.99 -8.22
N ALA A 60 -15.95 6.18 -8.04
CA ALA A 60 -15.89 6.84 -6.73
C ALA A 60 -17.28 7.13 -6.14
N GLN A 61 -18.25 7.56 -6.96
CA GLN A 61 -19.64 7.81 -6.53
C GLN A 61 -20.36 6.53 -6.09
N THR A 62 -19.96 5.38 -6.61
CA THR A 62 -20.58 4.08 -6.30
C THR A 62 -19.81 3.28 -5.26
N GLY A 63 -18.63 3.74 -4.84
CA GLY A 63 -17.76 3.03 -3.90
C GLY A 63 -16.82 2.01 -4.56
N ALA A 64 -16.82 1.89 -5.89
CA ALA A 64 -15.92 1.00 -6.61
C ALA A 64 -14.50 1.59 -6.75
N GLY A 65 -13.50 0.70 -6.65
CA GLY A 65 -12.14 0.95 -7.10
C GLY A 65 -12.00 0.76 -8.61
N VAL A 66 -10.97 1.38 -9.19
CA VAL A 66 -10.63 1.26 -10.62
C VAL A 66 -9.16 0.95 -10.75
N LEU A 67 -8.81 -0.12 -11.48
CA LEU A 67 -7.44 -0.46 -11.84
C LEU A 67 -7.31 -0.45 -13.36
N HIS A 68 -6.20 0.08 -13.87
CA HIS A 68 -5.93 0.17 -15.29
C HIS A 68 -4.49 -0.29 -15.59
N PRO A 69 -4.21 -1.61 -15.48
CA PRO A 69 -2.92 -2.13 -15.89
C PRO A 69 -2.71 -1.92 -17.40
N HIS A 70 -1.54 -1.39 -17.73
CA HIS A 70 -1.08 -1.04 -19.07
C HIS A 70 0.37 -1.55 -19.27
N GLY A 71 0.89 -1.47 -20.49
CA GLY A 71 2.25 -1.94 -20.79
C GLY A 71 2.44 -3.43 -20.47
N ALA A 72 3.57 -3.79 -19.86
CA ALA A 72 3.89 -5.15 -19.46
C ALA A 72 2.81 -5.76 -18.54
N LEU A 73 2.34 -5.01 -17.54
CA LEU A 73 1.33 -5.47 -16.57
C LEU A 73 -0.05 -5.70 -17.18
N ALA A 74 -0.31 -5.25 -18.41
CA ALA A 74 -1.57 -5.60 -19.08
C ALA A 74 -1.59 -7.05 -19.58
N VAL A 75 -0.42 -7.64 -19.83
CA VAL A 75 -0.26 -8.95 -20.49
C VAL A 75 0.59 -9.94 -19.70
N GLU A 76 1.24 -9.51 -18.62
CA GLU A 76 2.05 -10.35 -17.74
C GLU A 76 1.69 -10.10 -16.26
N PRO A 77 1.85 -11.10 -15.39
CA PRO A 77 1.75 -10.88 -13.95
C PRO A 77 2.88 -9.97 -13.44
N PRO A 78 2.69 -9.31 -12.29
CA PRO A 78 3.77 -8.55 -11.65
C PRO A 78 4.98 -9.45 -11.35
N GLY A 79 6.16 -8.86 -11.29
CA GLY A 79 7.37 -9.53 -10.79
C GLY A 79 7.72 -9.13 -9.36
N LEU A 80 7.26 -7.95 -8.93
CA LEU A 80 7.48 -7.43 -7.58
C LEU A 80 6.29 -6.56 -7.17
N ILE A 81 5.78 -6.76 -5.96
CA ILE A 81 4.79 -5.90 -5.33
C ILE A 81 5.44 -5.28 -4.09
N VAL A 82 5.41 -3.96 -3.98
CA VAL A 82 5.92 -3.22 -2.82
C VAL A 82 4.77 -2.51 -2.15
N CYS A 83 4.56 -2.78 -0.87
CA CYS A 83 3.47 -2.21 -0.09
C CYS A 83 4.01 -1.28 1.01
N ASP A 84 3.32 -0.17 1.23
CA ASP A 84 3.35 0.50 2.54
C ASP A 84 2.79 -0.43 3.62
N VAL A 85 3.14 -0.16 4.88
CA VAL A 85 2.67 -0.92 6.04
C VAL A 85 1.53 -0.19 6.72
N ASP A 86 1.83 0.95 7.36
CA ASP A 86 0.85 1.69 8.13
C ASP A 86 -0.29 2.20 7.23
N SER A 87 -1.53 2.06 7.68
CA SER A 87 -2.74 2.37 6.89
C SER A 87 -2.88 1.63 5.55
N THR A 88 -2.07 0.59 5.30
CA THR A 88 -2.09 -0.22 4.06
C THR A 88 -2.11 -1.72 4.36
N VAL A 89 -0.97 -2.33 4.71
CA VAL A 89 -0.91 -3.73 5.15
C VAL A 89 -1.41 -3.89 6.59
N THR A 90 -1.34 -2.82 7.38
CA THR A 90 -1.99 -2.70 8.70
C THR A 90 -3.02 -1.59 8.67
N ARG A 91 -4.04 -1.70 9.54
CA ARG A 91 -5.06 -0.66 9.78
C ARG A 91 -4.70 0.27 10.92
N THR A 92 -3.55 0.04 11.54
CA THR A 92 -3.00 0.77 12.67
C THR A 92 -1.69 1.43 12.27
N GLU A 93 -1.36 2.53 12.94
CA GLU A 93 -0.08 3.22 12.82
C GLU A 93 0.86 2.73 13.94
N ALA A 94 2.02 2.19 13.58
CA ALA A 94 2.94 1.57 14.55
C ALA A 94 3.38 2.55 15.67
N ILE A 95 3.58 3.83 15.32
CA ILE A 95 4.00 4.84 16.29
C ILE A 95 2.90 5.21 17.28
N ASP A 96 1.64 5.18 16.86
CA ASP A 96 0.50 5.50 17.72
C ASP A 96 0.31 4.38 18.76
N LEU A 97 0.46 3.11 18.36
CA LEU A 97 0.42 1.98 19.29
C LEU A 97 1.53 2.03 20.34
N LEU A 98 2.74 2.44 19.94
CA LEU A 98 3.85 2.64 20.89
C LEU A 98 3.61 3.83 21.80
N ALA A 99 3.03 4.91 21.27
CA ALA A 99 2.66 6.09 22.06
C ALA A 99 1.59 5.74 23.10
N GLU A 100 0.61 4.90 22.77
CA GLU A 100 -0.35 4.37 23.74
C GLU A 100 0.34 3.56 24.85
N CYS A 101 1.27 2.68 24.50
CA CYS A 101 2.06 1.92 25.49
C CYS A 101 2.89 2.83 26.40
N ALA A 102 3.37 3.97 25.88
CA ALA A 102 4.12 4.97 26.63
C ALA A 102 3.23 5.92 27.46
N GLY A 103 1.91 5.90 27.28
CA GLY A 103 1.01 6.91 27.84
C GLY A 103 1.22 8.30 27.24
N LYS A 104 1.63 8.36 25.97
CA LYS A 104 2.05 9.55 25.20
C LYS A 104 1.29 9.75 23.89
N ALA A 105 0.13 9.11 23.76
CA ALA A 105 -0.69 9.18 22.54
C ALA A 105 -1.12 10.61 22.18
N GLU A 106 -1.45 11.44 23.19
CA GLU A 106 -1.86 12.83 22.95
C GLU A 106 -0.68 13.67 22.43
N GLU A 107 0.50 13.56 23.04
CA GLU A 107 1.69 14.27 22.59
C GLU A 107 2.12 13.88 21.16
N VAL A 108 2.11 12.57 20.84
CA VAL A 108 2.45 12.10 19.49
C VAL A 108 1.42 12.59 18.46
N SER A 109 0.13 12.58 18.80
CA SER A 109 -0.94 13.10 17.94
C SER A 109 -0.78 14.58 17.63
N GLU A 110 -0.41 15.41 18.61
CA GLU A 110 -0.14 16.83 18.41
C GLU A 110 1.03 17.07 17.42
N VAL A 111 2.10 16.28 17.53
CA VAL A 111 3.23 16.36 16.59
C VAL A 111 2.82 15.91 15.18
N THR A 112 2.04 14.83 15.06
CA THR A 112 1.51 14.36 13.77
C THR A 112 0.64 15.43 13.11
N ALA A 113 -0.24 16.09 13.87
CA ALA A 113 -1.09 17.16 13.34
C ALA A 113 -0.27 18.35 12.82
N ARG A 114 0.81 18.73 13.51
CA ARG A 114 1.76 19.77 13.07
C ARG A 114 2.46 19.39 11.77
N ALA A 115 2.89 18.14 11.64
CA ALA A 115 3.53 17.64 10.42
C ALA A 115 2.56 17.63 9.23
N MET A 116 1.33 17.16 9.43
CA MET A 116 0.28 17.17 8.41
C MET A 116 -0.13 18.58 7.98
N ALA A 117 -0.01 19.58 8.88
CA ALA A 117 -0.20 20.99 8.57
C ALA A 117 0.97 21.61 7.77
N GLY A 118 2.02 20.84 7.47
CA GLY A 118 3.21 21.29 6.74
C GLY A 118 4.17 22.14 7.55
N THR A 119 4.06 22.12 8.89
CA THR A 119 4.91 22.92 9.79
C THR A 119 6.20 22.21 10.21
N LEU A 120 6.30 20.90 9.96
CA LEU A 120 7.49 20.08 10.18
C LEU A 120 7.77 19.27 8.93
N ASP A 121 9.05 19.08 8.59
CA ASP A 121 9.39 18.06 7.60
C ASP A 121 9.24 16.64 8.18
N PHE A 122 9.30 15.62 7.31
CA PHE A 122 9.06 14.24 7.72
C PHE A 122 10.07 13.75 8.78
N ALA A 123 11.35 14.08 8.60
CA ALA A 123 12.42 13.62 9.49
C ALA A 123 12.33 14.32 10.85
N GLU A 124 12.05 15.61 10.86
CA GLU A 124 11.77 16.39 12.08
C GLU A 124 10.55 15.83 12.83
N SER A 125 9.45 15.58 12.11
CA SER A 125 8.25 14.97 12.70
C SER A 125 8.51 13.58 13.27
N LEU A 126 9.28 12.74 12.57
CA LEU A 126 9.65 11.41 13.06
C LEU A 126 10.48 11.52 14.34
N HIS A 127 11.50 12.37 14.35
CA HIS A 127 12.33 12.58 15.55
C HIS A 127 11.53 13.10 16.73
N GLU A 128 10.64 14.09 16.53
CA GLU A 128 9.80 14.62 17.60
C GLU A 128 8.87 13.53 18.18
N ARG A 129 8.23 12.71 17.33
CA ARG A 129 7.34 11.64 17.80
C ARG A 129 8.09 10.50 18.47
N VAL A 130 9.24 10.09 17.93
CA VAL A 130 10.07 9.03 18.52
C VAL A 130 10.65 9.47 19.87
N LYS A 131 10.97 10.76 20.03
CA LYS A 131 11.41 11.31 21.31
C LYS A 131 10.38 11.16 22.42
N CYS A 132 9.08 11.19 22.09
CA CYS A 132 8.01 10.93 23.07
C CYS A 132 8.08 9.50 23.65
N LEU A 133 8.77 8.58 22.99
CA LEU A 133 8.92 7.18 23.40
C LEU A 133 10.17 6.92 24.26
N GLU A 134 10.95 7.96 24.58
CA GLU A 134 12.15 7.83 25.42
C GLU A 134 11.83 7.19 26.78
N GLY A 135 12.59 6.16 27.14
CA GLY A 135 12.41 5.41 28.38
C GLY A 135 11.33 4.33 28.32
N LEU A 136 10.70 4.09 27.16
CA LEU A 136 9.79 2.97 26.98
C LEU A 136 10.59 1.64 26.96
N HIS A 137 10.22 0.70 27.82
CA HIS A 137 10.85 -0.63 27.84
C HIS A 137 10.52 -1.42 26.56
N VAL A 138 11.48 -2.17 26.02
CA VAL A 138 11.33 -2.94 24.76
C VAL A 138 10.18 -3.95 24.76
N GLY A 139 9.74 -4.40 25.94
CA GLY A 139 8.54 -5.23 26.09
C GLY A 139 7.26 -4.59 25.54
N ALA A 140 7.20 -3.26 25.44
CA ALA A 140 6.08 -2.55 24.81
C ALA A 140 5.99 -2.78 23.29
N LEU A 141 7.11 -3.11 22.62
CA LEU A 141 7.11 -3.45 21.20
C LEU A 141 6.25 -4.69 20.94
N GLU A 142 6.31 -5.68 21.85
CA GLU A 142 5.49 -6.88 21.75
C GLU A 142 4.00 -6.60 21.99
N GLU A 143 3.67 -5.72 22.94
CA GLU A 143 2.28 -5.32 23.19
C GLU A 143 1.70 -4.52 22.02
N ALA A 144 2.46 -3.57 21.46
CA ALA A 144 2.08 -2.87 20.24
C ALA A 144 1.90 -3.84 19.06
N ARG A 145 2.77 -4.85 18.92
CA ARG A 145 2.65 -5.87 17.88
C ARG A 145 1.36 -6.66 18.01
N LYS A 146 0.98 -7.08 19.22
CA LYS A 146 -0.30 -7.77 19.47
C LYS A 146 -1.52 -6.89 19.19
N ALA A 147 -1.39 -5.58 19.37
CA ALA A 147 -2.44 -4.61 19.08
C ALA A 147 -2.53 -4.24 17.59
N THR A 148 -1.55 -4.63 16.77
CA THR A 148 -1.54 -4.35 15.34
C THR A 148 -2.67 -5.10 14.64
N VAL A 149 -3.47 -4.37 13.87
CA VAL A 149 -4.57 -4.96 13.09
C VAL A 149 -4.12 -5.10 11.64
N VAL A 150 -3.87 -6.33 11.20
CA VAL A 150 -3.52 -6.62 9.81
C VAL A 150 -4.73 -6.38 8.89
N THR A 151 -4.50 -5.75 7.75
CA THR A 151 -5.52 -5.55 6.72
C THR A 151 -5.95 -6.91 6.17
N PRO A 152 -7.26 -7.22 6.13
CA PRO A 152 -7.76 -8.45 5.55
C PRO A 152 -7.23 -8.67 4.14
N GLY A 153 -6.81 -9.91 3.85
CA GLY A 153 -6.23 -10.26 2.56
C GLY A 153 -4.70 -10.10 2.49
N ALA A 154 -4.01 -9.61 3.52
CA ALA A 154 -2.56 -9.40 3.43
C ALA A 154 -1.79 -10.71 3.14
N THR A 155 -2.08 -11.77 3.90
CA THR A 155 -1.47 -13.10 3.68
C THR A 155 -1.91 -13.70 2.35
N GLU A 156 -3.19 -13.55 1.98
CA GLU A 156 -3.72 -14.06 0.71
C GLU A 156 -3.14 -13.35 -0.51
N LEU A 157 -2.84 -12.05 -0.38
CA LEU A 157 -2.14 -11.27 -1.39
C LEU A 157 -0.73 -11.82 -1.61
N VAL A 158 0.03 -12.03 -0.54
CA VAL A 158 1.39 -12.56 -0.62
C VAL A 158 1.40 -13.95 -1.24
N ALA A 159 0.52 -14.84 -0.77
CA ALA A 159 0.40 -16.18 -1.33
C ALA A 159 0.06 -16.14 -2.84
N ALA A 160 -0.90 -15.32 -3.25
CA ALA A 160 -1.28 -15.18 -4.65
C ALA A 160 -0.20 -14.52 -5.53
N ALA A 161 0.63 -13.64 -4.95
CA ALA A 161 1.80 -13.07 -5.62
C ALA A 161 2.86 -14.17 -5.88
N HIS A 162 3.13 -15.01 -4.89
CA HIS A 162 4.07 -16.13 -5.03
C HIS A 162 3.59 -17.17 -6.05
N GLU A 163 2.28 -17.42 -6.15
CA GLU A 163 1.71 -18.33 -7.17
C GLU A 163 2.04 -17.91 -8.61
N VAL A 164 2.23 -16.61 -8.86
CA VAL A 164 2.63 -16.08 -10.17
C VAL A 164 4.11 -15.72 -10.26
N GLY A 165 4.90 -16.10 -9.25
CA GLY A 165 6.35 -15.87 -9.18
C GLY A 165 6.75 -14.43 -8.84
N ALA A 166 5.83 -13.61 -8.34
CA ALA A 166 6.13 -12.25 -7.89
C ALA A 166 6.68 -12.28 -6.45
N ALA A 167 7.69 -11.44 -6.16
CA ALA A 167 8.12 -11.19 -4.79
C ALA A 167 7.27 -10.10 -4.13
N VAL A 168 7.19 -10.09 -2.79
CA VAL A 168 6.51 -9.04 -2.03
C VAL A 168 7.44 -8.36 -1.04
N GLY A 169 7.54 -7.04 -1.08
CA GLY A 169 8.32 -6.23 -0.13
C GLY A 169 7.45 -5.26 0.66
N LEU A 170 7.77 -5.07 1.95
CA LEU A 170 7.14 -4.08 2.82
C LEU A 170 8.09 -2.90 3.06
N VAL A 171 7.68 -1.69 2.71
CA VAL A 171 8.49 -0.48 2.95
C VAL A 171 7.72 0.56 3.75
N SER A 172 8.20 0.87 4.96
CA SER A 172 7.44 1.60 5.97
C SER A 172 8.26 2.73 6.59
N GLY A 173 7.57 3.82 6.93
CA GLY A 173 8.10 4.87 7.82
C GLY A 173 8.00 4.51 9.31
N GLY A 174 7.38 3.37 9.65
CA GLY A 174 7.35 2.77 10.98
C GLY A 174 8.68 2.09 11.33
N PHE A 175 8.62 1.02 12.14
CA PHE A 175 9.80 0.51 12.83
C PHE A 175 10.14 -0.95 12.54
N THR A 176 11.43 -1.27 12.40
CA THR A 176 11.93 -2.63 12.10
C THR A 176 11.44 -3.67 13.08
N ALA A 177 11.42 -3.35 14.38
CA ALA A 177 10.92 -4.24 15.43
C ALA A 177 9.43 -4.61 15.27
N MET A 178 8.66 -3.82 14.51
CA MET A 178 7.24 -4.05 14.23
C MET A 178 7.05 -4.67 12.84
N VAL A 179 7.79 -4.18 11.84
CA VAL A 179 7.60 -4.55 10.42
C VAL A 179 8.20 -5.90 10.08
N ASP A 180 9.37 -6.26 10.61
CA ASP A 180 10.02 -7.54 10.29
C ASP A 180 9.21 -8.75 10.78
N PRO A 181 8.68 -8.76 12.02
CA PRO A 181 7.80 -9.84 12.46
C PRO A 181 6.51 -9.92 11.63
N LEU A 182 5.92 -8.79 11.25
CA LEU A 182 4.74 -8.74 10.38
C LEU A 182 5.05 -9.32 9.01
N ALA A 183 6.18 -8.93 8.40
CA ALA A 183 6.63 -9.46 7.12
C ALA A 183 6.78 -10.99 7.18
N ALA A 184 7.40 -11.52 8.24
CA ALA A 184 7.52 -12.95 8.45
C ALA A 184 6.16 -13.65 8.65
N GLU A 185 5.23 -13.03 9.38
CA GLU A 185 3.89 -13.56 9.63
C GLU A 185 3.06 -13.71 8.36
N ILE A 186 3.07 -12.70 7.49
CA ILE A 186 2.33 -12.72 6.22
C ILE A 186 3.09 -13.40 5.08
N GLY A 187 4.37 -13.72 5.29
CA GLY A 187 5.24 -14.39 4.32
C GLY A 187 5.91 -13.48 3.29
N ALA A 188 6.04 -12.19 3.55
CA ALA A 188 6.70 -11.26 2.64
C ALA A 188 8.20 -11.56 2.50
N ASP A 189 8.76 -11.31 1.32
CA ASP A 189 10.15 -11.59 0.95
C ASP A 189 11.14 -10.57 1.51
N PHE A 190 10.68 -9.33 1.69
CA PHE A 190 11.51 -8.20 2.07
C PHE A 190 10.79 -7.26 3.03
N SER A 191 11.59 -6.58 3.86
CA SER A 191 11.14 -5.46 4.69
C SER A 191 12.21 -4.36 4.73
N ALA A 192 11.76 -3.11 4.81
CA ALA A 192 12.59 -1.96 5.08
C ALA A 192 11.81 -0.91 5.90
N SER A 193 12.40 -0.45 6.99
CA SER A 193 11.76 0.47 7.95
C SER A 193 12.79 1.21 8.80
N ASN A 194 12.36 2.15 9.64
CA ASN A 194 13.24 2.87 10.55
C ASN A 194 13.65 2.00 11.73
N GLU A 195 14.89 2.15 12.20
CA GLU A 195 15.38 1.40 13.36
C GLU A 195 15.33 2.30 14.61
N LEU A 196 14.64 1.85 15.67
CA LEU A 196 14.63 2.52 16.97
C LEU A 196 15.92 2.19 17.73
N GLU A 197 16.57 3.20 18.30
CA GLU A 197 17.73 2.97 19.15
C GLU A 197 17.29 2.41 20.52
N ILE A 198 17.91 1.30 20.91
CA ILE A 198 17.66 0.62 22.18
C ILE A 198 18.97 0.58 22.98
N VAL A 199 18.90 1.00 24.25
CA VAL A 199 20.01 0.88 25.22
C VAL A 199 19.43 0.37 26.53
N ASP A 200 20.08 -0.64 27.12
CA ASP A 200 19.67 -1.25 28.39
C ASP A 200 18.18 -1.65 28.42
N ASP A 201 17.69 -2.28 27.34
CA ASP A 201 16.29 -2.70 27.17
C ASP A 201 15.25 -1.56 27.15
N HIS A 202 15.67 -0.32 26.89
CA HIS A 202 14.79 0.84 26.77
C HIS A 202 15.03 1.63 25.47
N LEU A 203 13.97 2.19 24.91
CA LEU A 203 14.05 3.12 23.79
C LEU A 203 14.73 4.41 24.23
N THR A 204 15.71 4.89 23.45
CA THR A 204 16.41 6.15 23.75
C THR A 204 15.67 7.40 23.25
N GLY A 205 14.56 7.20 22.53
CA GLY A 205 13.85 8.27 21.83
C GLY A 205 14.55 8.74 20.54
N ARG A 206 15.42 7.92 19.95
CA ARG A 206 16.10 8.19 18.68
C ARG A 206 15.88 7.07 17.66
N VAL A 207 16.00 7.43 16.39
CA VAL A 207 16.14 6.46 15.28
C VAL A 207 17.61 6.38 14.87
N VAL A 208 18.06 5.20 14.45
CA VAL A 208 19.42 4.96 13.94
C VAL A 208 19.40 4.65 12.45
N GLY A 209 20.55 4.86 11.81
CA GLY A 209 20.71 4.59 10.39
C GLY A 209 20.02 5.62 9.50
N ASN A 210 19.69 5.19 8.27
CA ASN A 210 19.05 6.05 7.29
C ASN A 210 17.54 6.02 7.49
N ILE A 211 16.91 7.19 7.51
CA ILE A 211 15.47 7.32 7.63
C ILE A 211 14.80 6.81 6.35
N VAL A 212 13.80 5.94 6.51
CA VAL A 212 12.90 5.52 5.46
C VAL A 212 11.82 6.59 5.29
N ASP A 213 12.16 7.60 4.48
CA ASP A 213 11.25 8.66 4.05
C ASP A 213 10.62 8.36 2.68
N ARG A 214 9.91 9.35 2.13
CA ARG A 214 9.27 9.27 0.82
C ARG A 214 10.24 8.87 -0.32
N ALA A 215 11.43 9.45 -0.36
CA ALA A 215 12.42 9.16 -1.40
C ALA A 215 13.06 7.78 -1.18
N ALA A 216 13.25 7.39 0.08
CA ALA A 216 13.75 6.07 0.45
C ALA A 216 12.80 4.96 -0.01
N LYS A 217 11.46 5.14 0.06
CA LYS A 217 10.49 4.15 -0.46
C LYS A 217 10.72 3.84 -1.94
N ALA A 218 10.91 4.86 -2.76
CA ALA A 218 11.23 4.69 -4.17
C ALA A 218 12.60 4.03 -4.40
N THR A 219 13.57 4.30 -3.52
CA THR A 219 14.90 3.69 -3.57
C THR A 219 14.83 2.19 -3.27
N TRP A 220 14.08 1.79 -2.25
CA TRP A 220 13.86 0.38 -1.90
C TRP A 220 13.13 -0.39 -3.00
N LEU A 221 12.09 0.19 -3.60
CA LEU A 221 11.41 -0.43 -4.74
C LEU A 221 12.40 -0.73 -5.88
N ARG A 222 13.23 0.26 -6.28
CA ARG A 222 14.21 0.07 -7.35
C ARG A 222 15.27 -0.96 -6.98
N ARG A 223 15.74 -0.93 -5.73
CA ARG A 223 16.73 -1.86 -5.21
C ARG A 223 16.22 -3.30 -5.25
N TRP A 224 15.02 -3.56 -4.73
CA TRP A 224 14.45 -4.92 -4.75
C TRP A 224 14.10 -5.39 -6.16
N ALA A 225 13.70 -4.48 -7.05
CA ALA A 225 13.50 -4.80 -8.45
C ALA A 225 14.82 -5.24 -9.11
N GLU A 226 15.92 -4.52 -8.86
CA GLU A 226 17.27 -4.89 -9.32
C GLU A 226 17.74 -6.23 -8.73
N GLU A 227 17.62 -6.41 -7.40
CA GLU A 227 18.00 -7.65 -6.70
C GLU A 227 17.22 -8.88 -7.20
N ARG A 228 16.01 -8.70 -7.71
CA ARG A 228 15.15 -9.77 -8.26
C ARG A 228 15.13 -9.83 -9.78
N GLU A 229 15.94 -9.02 -10.46
CA GLU A 229 15.99 -8.94 -11.92
C GLU A 229 14.61 -8.69 -12.55
N VAL A 230 13.80 -7.82 -11.91
CA VAL A 230 12.47 -7.43 -12.36
C VAL A 230 12.51 -6.03 -12.98
N ASP A 231 12.05 -5.91 -14.23
CA ASP A 231 11.87 -4.61 -14.87
C ASP A 231 10.87 -3.74 -14.09
N LEU A 232 11.16 -2.45 -13.93
CA LEU A 232 10.28 -1.53 -13.20
C LEU A 232 8.85 -1.50 -13.77
N GLU A 233 8.67 -1.69 -15.07
CA GLU A 233 7.35 -1.79 -15.72
C GLU A 233 6.50 -2.96 -15.21
N ARG A 234 7.12 -3.98 -14.59
CA ARG A 234 6.46 -5.15 -13.96
C ARG A 234 6.37 -5.03 -12.43
N THR A 235 6.65 -3.86 -11.87
CA THR A 235 6.52 -3.59 -10.42
C THR A 235 5.16 -2.95 -10.11
N VAL A 236 4.60 -3.29 -8.95
CA VAL A 236 3.39 -2.67 -8.40
C VAL A 236 3.74 -2.01 -7.07
N ALA A 237 3.31 -0.76 -6.87
CA ALA A 237 3.39 -0.06 -5.59
C ALA A 237 2.01 0.14 -4.99
N VAL A 238 1.85 -0.18 -3.71
CA VAL A 238 0.58 -0.04 -2.95
C VAL A 238 0.82 0.85 -1.75
N GLY A 239 -0.04 1.85 -1.56
CA GLY A 239 0.05 2.77 -0.42
C GLY A 239 -1.20 3.64 -0.27
N ASP A 240 -1.27 4.43 0.80
CA ASP A 240 -2.44 5.24 1.16
C ASP A 240 -2.18 6.77 1.10
N GLY A 241 -0.90 7.17 1.12
CA GLY A 241 -0.52 8.49 1.62
C GLY A 241 0.44 9.30 0.75
N ALA A 242 0.76 10.50 1.24
CA ALA A 242 1.70 11.41 0.57
C ALA A 242 3.17 10.92 0.66
N ASN A 243 3.47 10.07 1.64
CA ASN A 243 4.74 9.37 1.82
C ASN A 243 5.03 8.37 0.68
N ASP A 244 4.02 7.93 -0.08
CA ASP A 244 4.19 6.92 -1.13
C ASP A 244 4.41 7.49 -2.53
N LEU A 245 4.28 8.81 -2.70
CA LEU A 245 4.20 9.44 -4.01
C LEU A 245 5.44 9.20 -4.91
N ASP A 246 6.64 9.15 -4.33
CA ASP A 246 7.85 8.86 -5.12
C ASP A 246 7.95 7.37 -5.47
N MET A 247 7.46 6.49 -4.59
CA MET A 247 7.34 5.05 -4.86
C MET A 247 6.32 4.80 -5.98
N PHE A 248 5.19 5.50 -5.95
CA PHE A 248 4.19 5.49 -7.02
C PHE A 248 4.77 5.94 -8.36
N ALA A 249 5.55 7.03 -8.37
CA ALA A 249 6.18 7.53 -9.57
C ALA A 249 7.27 6.58 -10.14
N ALA A 250 7.84 5.71 -9.30
CA ALA A 250 8.87 4.76 -9.71
C ALA A 250 8.31 3.43 -10.25
N ALA A 251 7.09 3.05 -9.83
CA ALA A 251 6.50 1.76 -10.14
C ALA A 251 5.85 1.69 -11.52
N GLY A 252 5.74 0.49 -12.08
CA GLY A 252 5.00 0.24 -13.32
C GLY A 252 3.49 0.42 -13.14
N LEU A 253 2.97 0.11 -11.95
CA LEU A 253 1.59 0.38 -11.57
C LEU A 253 1.52 0.84 -10.11
N ALA A 254 1.10 2.08 -9.90
CA ALA A 254 0.80 2.62 -8.58
C ALA A 254 -0.68 2.42 -8.22
N ILE A 255 -0.95 1.99 -6.99
CA ILE A 255 -2.29 1.69 -6.48
C ILE A 255 -2.48 2.37 -5.13
N ALA A 256 -3.49 3.24 -5.08
CA ALA A 256 -3.93 3.90 -3.88
C ALA A 256 -4.99 3.01 -3.17
N PHE A 257 -4.60 2.39 -2.07
CA PHE A 257 -5.45 1.49 -1.28
C PHE A 257 -6.10 2.26 -0.12
N CYS A 258 -7.44 2.29 -0.07
CA CYS A 258 -8.22 3.00 0.96
C CYS A 258 -7.70 4.42 1.26
N ALA A 259 -7.21 5.09 0.21
CA ALA A 259 -6.20 6.12 0.33
C ALA A 259 -6.74 7.55 0.46
N LYS A 260 -5.88 8.44 0.93
CA LYS A 260 -6.11 9.89 1.00
C LYS A 260 -6.16 10.50 -0.43
N PRO A 261 -6.85 11.64 -0.63
CA PRO A 261 -7.03 12.23 -1.96
C PRO A 261 -5.73 12.46 -2.76
N VAL A 262 -4.65 12.84 -2.08
CA VAL A 262 -3.34 13.08 -2.72
C VAL A 262 -2.75 11.81 -3.35
N ALA A 263 -2.88 10.67 -2.66
CA ALA A 263 -2.44 9.37 -3.16
C ALA A 263 -3.34 8.87 -4.30
N VAL A 264 -4.66 9.07 -4.18
CA VAL A 264 -5.63 8.74 -5.24
C VAL A 264 -5.31 9.48 -6.54
N GLU A 265 -5.04 10.78 -6.47
CA GLU A 265 -4.70 11.60 -7.65
C GLU A 265 -3.39 11.14 -8.30
N ALA A 266 -2.38 10.81 -7.49
CA ALA A 266 -1.08 10.38 -7.98
C ALA A 266 -1.11 8.97 -8.60
N ALA A 267 -1.73 8.00 -7.91
CA ALA A 267 -1.76 6.62 -8.37
C ALA A 267 -2.69 6.42 -9.57
N ARG A 268 -3.84 7.12 -9.59
CA ARG A 268 -4.93 6.98 -10.57
C ARG A 268 -5.53 5.56 -10.68
N ASN A 269 -5.01 4.59 -9.95
CA ASN A 269 -5.59 3.28 -9.72
C ASN A 269 -5.95 3.19 -8.24
N THR A 270 -7.12 2.65 -7.93
CA THR A 270 -7.67 2.67 -6.58
C THR A 270 -8.28 1.33 -6.23
N ILE A 271 -8.09 0.92 -4.98
CA ILE A 271 -8.86 -0.12 -4.31
C ILE A 271 -9.52 0.56 -3.11
N ARG A 272 -10.85 0.44 -3.01
CA ARG A 272 -11.64 1.14 -1.98
C ARG A 272 -12.22 0.21 -0.92
N CYS A 273 -12.42 -1.07 -1.25
CA CYS A 273 -12.79 -2.09 -0.28
C CYS A 273 -11.60 -2.39 0.64
N GLU A 274 -11.86 -2.64 1.92
CA GLU A 274 -10.82 -2.85 2.94
C GLU A 274 -10.20 -4.27 2.90
N ARG A 275 -9.99 -4.80 1.70
CA ARG A 275 -9.39 -6.10 1.40
C ARG A 275 -8.26 -5.94 0.39
N ILE A 276 -7.02 -6.08 0.84
CA ILE A 276 -5.84 -5.80 0.01
C ILE A 276 -5.61 -6.89 -1.05
N ASP A 277 -6.12 -8.10 -0.84
CA ASP A 277 -6.06 -9.21 -1.82
C ASP A 277 -6.90 -8.95 -3.08
N ALA A 278 -7.80 -7.96 -3.07
CA ALA A 278 -8.50 -7.52 -4.27
C ALA A 278 -7.54 -7.03 -5.38
N LEU A 279 -6.29 -6.71 -5.01
CA LEU A 279 -5.19 -6.42 -5.94
C LEU A 279 -4.94 -7.57 -6.94
N ARG A 280 -5.23 -8.81 -6.58
CA ARG A 280 -5.07 -10.00 -7.45
C ARG A 280 -5.80 -9.87 -8.78
N ALA A 281 -6.87 -9.08 -8.83
CA ALA A 281 -7.58 -8.78 -10.07
C ALA A 281 -6.66 -8.22 -11.17
N VAL A 282 -5.53 -7.61 -10.81
CA VAL A 282 -4.52 -7.12 -11.77
C VAL A 282 -3.95 -8.25 -12.63
N TRP A 283 -3.76 -9.48 -12.14
CA TRP A 283 -3.15 -10.56 -12.93
C TRP A 283 -4.05 -11.78 -13.14
N GLU A 284 -5.14 -11.90 -12.39
CA GLU A 284 -6.12 -12.95 -12.62
C GLU A 284 -6.84 -12.78 -13.97
N ARG A 285 -7.12 -13.91 -14.63
CA ARG A 285 -7.68 -14.01 -15.99
C ARG A 285 -8.86 -14.95 -16.05
#